data_AF-A0A963BHX0-F1
#
_entry.id   AF-A0A963BHX0-F1
#
_cell.length_a   1.000
_cell.length_b   1.000
_cell.length_c   1.000
_cell.angle_alpha   90.00
_cell.angle_beta   90.00
_cell.angle_gamma   90.00
#
_symmetry.space_group_name_H-M   'P 1'
#
loop_
_entity.id
_entity.type
_entity.pdbx_description
1 polymer ?
#
loop_
_entity_poly.entity_id
_entity_poly.type
_entity_poly.pdbx_seq_one_letter_code
_entity_poly.pdbx_strand_id
1 'polypeptide(L)'
;MSDNSDVTCMPVTTTGVSTRKDHRFLVDLYRQIEERFDVNAMCLEGVNIWPLVRLQLGRSFKEADQIDDAGMESASTSALPSPNVDLQKIASPQNKTERSVLIKRHAKYAKSNQKESRIRVERDFIKLEEAKGPKFVVQTKIEKYFLKKADRLYAPILDPVAEDLGHFGKVQTLALEPLPFACVNDPLRIDLQAYLAVRTWKPVEIPEEINKALKEIEEFTKQAWPEYPLNRNLVYSRFNRLRQRRDYFYEVYRRLQPEFIVVSSFTGWLHALWAAKDLSIPVIDVQHGGQGPIHISTTHFTKHPEEGYHFLPDVLWLWGQTNYDFAAKWHPATGCHRHLPVIGGHRGVARWDNDRKAGKLSVVDALFIEKFRGARNVLVTLSYAIDPLMPDTIFKAIQATKDLYWLIRLHPIHRSDAARDQIAARLTEMGCENYSIDEPTDVQMQTALYVSQAHLTPFSTSVREAVAFGVPSAICHPAGKLLFFEEIETGLLEYSEDTQSIIDFVRRSLASTEITSGLRRDAIETADAALDDILTAAKEVKEQASPLRSNLPVPDDLPTLEQETELQSRSSHSLGSLFNAIKKKVLRS
;
A
#
# COMPACT_ATOMS: atom_id res chain seq x y z
N MET A 1 -6.31 42.14 18.86
CA MET A 1 -6.10 42.46 17.43
C MET A 1 -4.83 41.71 17.04
N SER A 2 -4.87 40.52 16.44
CA SER A 2 -5.80 39.99 15.45
C SER A 2 -6.06 38.49 15.65
N ASP A 3 -7.36 38.14 15.68
CA ASP A 3 -8.07 36.92 15.29
C ASP A 3 -7.40 35.55 15.48
N ASN A 4 -7.70 34.94 16.63
CA ASN A 4 -7.98 33.51 16.70
C ASN A 4 -9.32 33.26 16.00
N SER A 5 -9.28 32.84 14.74
CA SER A 5 -10.45 32.24 14.10
C SER A 5 -10.72 30.89 14.76
N ASP A 6 -11.69 30.88 15.68
CA ASP A 6 -12.37 29.68 16.14
C ASP A 6 -12.81 28.89 14.91
N VAL A 7 -12.13 27.77 14.63
CA VAL A 7 -12.62 26.76 13.70
C VAL A 7 -13.78 26.07 14.42
N THR A 8 -14.95 26.69 14.35
CA THR A 8 -16.21 26.01 14.66
C THR A 8 -16.40 24.90 13.64
N CYS A 9 -16.02 23.68 14.02
CA CYS A 9 -16.55 22.47 13.39
C CYS A 9 -18.07 22.62 13.31
N MET A 10 -18.59 22.66 12.09
CA MET A 10 -20.03 22.78 11.83
C MET A 10 -20.78 21.72 12.65
N PRO A 11 -21.82 22.10 13.44
CA PRO A 11 -22.66 21.13 14.11
C PRO A 11 -23.41 20.34 13.02
N VAL A 12 -22.95 19.11 12.77
CA VAL A 12 -23.67 18.15 11.93
C VAL A 12 -24.96 17.79 12.66
N THR A 13 -26.07 18.34 12.18
CA THR A 13 -27.41 18.00 12.65
C THR A 13 -27.61 16.49 12.51
N THR A 14 -27.88 15.81 13.63
CA THR A 14 -28.07 14.34 13.76
C THR A 14 -29.34 13.79 13.09
N THR A 15 -29.95 14.52 12.15
CA THR A 15 -31.28 14.20 11.62
C THR A 15 -31.30 13.65 10.19
N GLY A 16 -30.16 13.26 9.65
CA GLY A 16 -30.11 12.54 8.37
C GLY A 16 -29.05 11.46 8.41
N VAL A 17 -29.45 10.22 8.72
CA VAL A 17 -28.58 9.07 8.43
C VAL A 17 -28.37 9.09 6.92
N SER A 18 -27.16 9.48 6.49
CA SER A 18 -26.75 9.38 5.09
C SER A 18 -27.14 8.00 4.57
N THR A 19 -27.67 7.92 3.34
CA THR A 19 -28.10 6.65 2.78
C THR A 19 -26.95 5.64 2.91
N ARG A 20 -27.27 4.37 3.21
CA ARG A 20 -26.33 3.32 3.69
C ARG A 20 -25.08 3.02 2.82
N LYS A 21 -24.82 3.79 1.75
CA LYS A 21 -23.78 3.59 0.75
C LYS A 21 -22.78 4.76 0.59
N ASP A 22 -22.89 5.85 1.35
CA ASP A 22 -21.95 6.98 1.23
C ASP A 22 -20.81 6.85 2.24
N HIS A 23 -19.55 6.84 1.80
CA HIS A 23 -18.32 6.80 2.60
C HIS A 23 -18.30 7.69 3.87
N ARG A 24 -19.08 8.79 3.92
CA ARG A 24 -19.34 9.56 5.16
C ARG A 24 -19.82 8.67 6.32
N PHE A 25 -20.48 7.54 6.02
CA PHE A 25 -20.90 6.56 7.01
C PHE A 25 -19.72 5.91 7.75
N LEU A 26 -18.59 5.59 7.09
CA LEU A 26 -17.42 4.99 7.76
C LEU A 26 -16.82 5.98 8.74
N VAL A 27 -16.81 7.26 8.37
CA VAL A 27 -16.36 8.34 9.24
C VAL A 27 -17.25 8.43 10.49
N ASP A 28 -18.57 8.45 10.30
CA ASP A 28 -19.52 8.48 11.41
C ASP A 28 -19.42 7.24 12.31
N LEU A 29 -19.18 6.08 11.70
CA LEU A 29 -18.94 4.82 12.41
C LEU A 29 -17.70 4.91 13.29
N TYR A 30 -16.56 5.35 12.73
CA TYR A 30 -15.32 5.49 13.51
C TYR A 30 -15.49 6.48 14.65
N ARG A 31 -16.12 7.63 14.41
CA ARG A 31 -16.41 8.62 15.45
C ARG A 31 -17.27 8.02 16.56
N GLN A 32 -18.34 7.31 16.24
CA GLN A 32 -19.20 6.69 17.26
C GLN A 32 -18.48 5.60 18.07
N ILE A 33 -17.60 4.83 17.43
CA ILE A 33 -16.75 3.88 18.16
C ILE A 33 -15.78 4.64 19.09
N GLU A 34 -15.12 5.67 18.59
CA GLU A 34 -14.20 6.48 19.38
C GLU A 34 -14.92 7.18 20.55
N GLU A 35 -16.15 7.66 20.38
CA GLU A 35 -16.95 8.27 21.47
C GLU A 35 -17.36 7.25 22.54
N ARG A 36 -17.73 6.03 22.13
CA ARG A 36 -18.26 5.00 23.03
C ARG A 36 -17.20 4.16 23.72
N PHE A 37 -16.03 3.98 23.10
CA PHE A 37 -15.00 3.07 23.57
C PHE A 37 -13.68 3.83 23.81
N ASP A 38 -12.92 3.40 24.81
CA ASP A 38 -11.54 3.85 24.98
C ASP A 38 -10.62 3.08 24.02
N VAL A 39 -10.63 3.52 22.75
CA VAL A 39 -9.81 2.92 21.70
C VAL A 39 -8.30 3.10 21.95
N ASN A 40 -7.90 4.05 22.79
CA ASN A 40 -6.49 4.29 23.13
C ASN A 40 -5.98 3.28 24.16
N ALA A 41 -6.85 2.77 25.03
CA ALA A 41 -6.54 1.67 25.94
C ALA A 41 -6.45 0.30 25.24
N MET A 42 -6.86 0.20 23.97
CA MET A 42 -6.84 -1.06 23.22
C MET A 42 -5.42 -1.43 22.75
N CYS A 43 -4.59 -1.91 23.68
CA CYS A 43 -3.19 -2.26 23.42
C CYS A 43 -2.94 -3.77 23.54
N LEU A 44 -2.30 -4.36 22.53
CA LEU A 44 -1.76 -5.72 22.56
C LEU A 44 -0.24 -5.65 22.52
N GLU A 45 0.43 -6.22 23.53
CA GLU A 45 1.90 -6.20 23.66
C GLU A 45 2.50 -4.77 23.54
N GLY A 46 1.82 -3.77 24.09
CA GLY A 46 2.24 -2.36 24.02
C GLY A 46 1.93 -1.66 22.70
N VAL A 47 1.24 -2.33 21.76
CA VAL A 47 0.83 -1.75 20.47
C VAL A 47 -0.65 -1.48 20.44
N ASN A 48 -1.02 -0.22 20.18
CA ASN A 48 -2.41 0.15 20.02
C ASN A 48 -3.00 -0.45 18.72
N ILE A 49 -4.08 -1.22 18.85
CA ILE A 49 -4.69 -1.97 17.74
C ILE A 49 -5.83 -1.23 17.05
N TRP A 50 -6.19 -0.02 17.48
CA TRP A 50 -7.28 0.75 16.86
C TRP A 50 -7.10 0.99 15.36
N PRO A 51 -5.91 1.38 14.85
CA PRO A 51 -5.69 1.48 13.41
C PRO A 51 -5.98 0.18 12.65
N LEU A 52 -5.74 -0.98 13.29
CA LEU A 52 -6.00 -2.29 12.69
C LEU A 52 -7.49 -2.61 12.61
N VAL A 53 -8.27 -2.20 13.63
CA VAL A 53 -9.73 -2.28 13.66
C VAL A 53 -10.32 -1.40 12.55
N ARG A 54 -9.88 -0.14 12.43
CA ARG A 54 -10.29 0.77 11.33
C ARG A 54 -10.03 0.15 9.96
N LEU A 55 -8.83 -0.38 9.75
CA LEU A 55 -8.48 -1.01 8.47
C LEU A 55 -9.31 -2.27 8.17
N GLN A 56 -9.80 -3.01 9.18
CA GLN A 56 -10.70 -4.13 8.95
C GLN A 56 -12.10 -3.64 8.56
N LEU A 57 -12.66 -2.68 9.30
CA LEU A 57 -13.98 -2.10 9.01
C LEU A 57 -14.02 -1.45 7.62
N GLY A 58 -13.00 -0.67 7.27
CA GLY A 58 -12.92 -0.05 5.95
C GLY A 58 -12.71 -1.04 4.80
N ARG A 59 -12.12 -2.22 5.05
CA ARG A 59 -12.04 -3.30 4.04
C ARG A 59 -13.37 -4.00 3.86
N SER A 60 -14.07 -4.33 4.94
CA SER A 60 -15.41 -4.91 4.85
C SER A 60 -16.36 -4.02 4.05
N PHE A 61 -16.18 -2.70 4.13
CA PHE A 61 -16.89 -1.78 3.24
C PHE A 61 -16.53 -1.95 1.76
N LYS A 62 -15.24 -1.93 1.42
CA LYS A 62 -14.77 -2.11 0.04
C LYS A 62 -15.18 -3.46 -0.58
N GLU A 63 -15.11 -4.53 0.21
CA GLU A 63 -15.44 -5.90 -0.23
C GLU A 63 -16.94 -6.10 -0.46
N ALA A 64 -17.81 -5.41 0.27
CA ALA A 64 -19.26 -5.48 -0.02
C ALA A 64 -19.65 -4.60 -1.21
N ASP A 65 -18.84 -3.59 -1.53
CA ASP A 65 -19.02 -2.80 -2.75
C ASP A 65 -18.47 -3.53 -3.99
N GLN A 66 -17.37 -4.32 -3.93
CA GLN A 66 -16.86 -5.15 -5.05
C GLN A 66 -15.94 -6.36 -4.69
N ILE A 67 -15.91 -7.33 -5.63
CA ILE A 67 -15.24 -8.65 -5.67
C ILE A 67 -13.69 -8.62 -5.50
N ASP A 68 -13.19 -9.53 -4.65
CA ASP A 68 -11.81 -10.04 -4.49
C ASP A 68 -10.64 -9.04 -4.48
N ASP A 69 -10.45 -8.35 -3.35
CA ASP A 69 -9.19 -7.67 -3.00
C ASP A 69 -8.14 -8.65 -2.39
N ALA A 70 -8.21 -9.93 -2.79
CA ALA A 70 -7.31 -10.99 -2.34
C ALA A 70 -5.84 -10.66 -2.65
N GLY A 71 -5.57 -9.77 -3.61
CA GLY A 71 -4.23 -9.42 -4.11
C GLY A 71 -3.26 -8.81 -3.11
N MET A 72 -3.74 -8.11 -2.06
CA MET A 72 -2.84 -7.44 -1.11
C MET A 72 -2.22 -8.40 -0.08
N GLU A 73 -2.90 -9.50 0.24
CA GLU A 73 -2.36 -10.57 1.09
C GLU A 73 -1.85 -11.76 0.24
N SER A 74 -2.47 -12.05 -0.91
CA SER A 74 -2.16 -13.23 -1.74
C SER A 74 -0.78 -13.20 -2.41
N ALA A 75 -0.24 -12.02 -2.74
CA ALA A 75 1.12 -11.90 -3.27
C ALA A 75 2.21 -12.32 -2.25
N SER A 76 1.84 -12.57 -0.99
CA SER A 76 2.72 -13.15 0.03
C SER A 76 2.22 -14.48 0.59
N THR A 77 1.08 -14.98 0.11
CA THR A 77 0.55 -16.31 0.42
C THR A 77 0.50 -17.23 -0.79
N SER A 78 1.18 -16.89 -1.89
CA SER A 78 1.76 -17.93 -2.75
C SER A 78 2.87 -18.62 -1.96
N ALA A 79 2.46 -19.34 -0.91
CA ALA A 79 3.18 -20.51 -0.48
C ALA A 79 3.52 -21.25 -1.78
N LEU A 80 4.78 -21.69 -1.92
CA LEU A 80 5.06 -22.91 -2.66
C LEU A 80 3.87 -23.82 -2.46
N PRO A 81 3.26 -24.40 -3.52
CA PRO A 81 2.10 -25.27 -3.34
C PRO A 81 2.44 -26.20 -2.19
N SER A 82 1.80 -25.98 -1.03
CA SER A 82 1.80 -27.00 -0.01
C SER A 82 1.35 -28.21 -0.81
N PRO A 83 2.11 -29.32 -0.84
CA PRO A 83 1.65 -30.48 -1.58
C PRO A 83 0.28 -30.77 -1.02
N ASN A 84 -0.77 -30.39 -1.76
CA ASN A 84 -2.16 -30.69 -1.47
C ASN A 84 -2.28 -32.18 -1.79
N VAL A 85 -1.57 -32.97 -0.98
CA VAL A 85 -1.92 -34.34 -0.74
C VAL A 85 -3.26 -34.20 -0.07
N ASP A 86 -4.29 -34.57 -0.82
CA ASP A 86 -5.67 -34.67 -0.41
C ASP A 86 -5.74 -35.31 1.00
N LEU A 87 -5.75 -34.47 2.04
CA LEU A 87 -5.71 -34.92 3.45
C LEU A 87 -6.99 -35.71 3.77
N GLN A 88 -8.05 -35.56 2.96
CA GLN A 88 -9.25 -36.37 3.06
C GLN A 88 -9.01 -37.82 2.58
N LYS A 89 -8.11 -38.06 1.61
CA LYS A 89 -7.67 -39.43 1.25
C LYS A 89 -6.78 -40.08 2.31
N ILE A 90 -6.10 -39.30 3.14
CA ILE A 90 -5.23 -39.79 4.24
C ILE A 90 -6.05 -40.19 5.50
N ALA A 91 -7.32 -39.79 5.57
CA ALA A 91 -8.19 -40.09 6.70
C ALA A 91 -8.76 -41.52 6.71
N SER A 92 -8.53 -42.34 5.66
CA SER A 92 -9.01 -43.72 5.66
C SER A 92 -8.20 -44.59 6.65
N PRO A 93 -8.85 -45.41 7.52
CA PRO A 93 -8.16 -46.20 8.55
C PRO A 93 -7.20 -47.29 8.03
N GLN A 94 -7.17 -47.57 6.74
CA GLN A 94 -6.65 -48.83 6.19
C GLN A 94 -5.14 -48.84 5.90
N ASN A 95 -4.42 -47.70 5.92
CA ASN A 95 -2.99 -47.68 5.58
C ASN A 95 -2.11 -46.94 6.60
N LYS A 96 -2.02 -47.48 7.82
CA LYS A 96 -1.09 -47.01 8.87
C LYS A 96 0.37 -46.93 8.39
N THR A 97 0.81 -47.89 7.58
CA THR A 97 2.18 -47.93 7.04
C THR A 97 2.44 -46.78 6.06
N GLU A 98 1.54 -46.56 5.08
CA GLU A 98 1.69 -45.46 4.12
C GLU A 98 1.60 -44.10 4.79
N ARG A 99 0.71 -43.93 5.77
CA ARG A 99 0.64 -42.71 6.59
C ARG A 99 1.95 -42.45 7.33
N SER A 100 2.57 -43.49 7.91
CA SER A 100 3.86 -43.35 8.59
C SER A 100 5.00 -42.98 7.64
N VAL A 101 5.01 -43.53 6.41
CA VAL A 101 6.00 -43.22 5.38
C VAL A 101 5.81 -41.80 4.87
N LEU A 102 4.56 -41.37 4.63
CA LEU A 102 4.24 -40.02 4.20
C LEU A 102 4.61 -38.98 5.26
N ILE A 103 4.27 -39.22 6.53
CA ILE A 103 4.68 -38.36 7.66
C ILE A 103 6.21 -38.26 7.72
N LYS A 104 6.93 -39.37 7.58
CA LYS A 104 8.41 -39.36 7.55
C LYS A 104 8.97 -38.60 6.34
N ARG A 105 8.36 -38.74 5.15
CA ARG A 105 8.74 -38.00 3.94
C ARG A 105 8.48 -36.50 4.10
N HIS A 106 7.31 -36.11 4.60
CA HIS A 106 6.97 -34.72 4.90
C HIS A 106 7.89 -34.13 5.98
N ALA A 107 8.19 -34.88 7.05
CA ALA A 107 9.14 -34.45 8.07
C ALA A 107 10.56 -34.29 7.51
N LYS A 108 11.00 -35.19 6.61
CA LYS A 108 12.31 -35.08 5.93
C LYS A 108 12.33 -33.88 4.98
N TYR A 109 11.28 -33.68 4.20
CA TYR A 109 11.11 -32.55 3.29
C TYR A 109 11.08 -31.22 4.05
N ALA A 110 10.29 -31.13 5.12
CA ALA A 110 10.22 -29.97 6.01
C ALA A 110 11.59 -29.67 6.64
N LYS A 111 12.33 -30.68 7.11
CA LYS A 111 13.71 -30.50 7.62
C LYS A 111 14.69 -30.01 6.54
N SER A 112 14.61 -30.56 5.34
CA SER A 112 15.45 -30.14 4.21
C SER A 112 15.17 -28.68 3.83
N ASN A 113 13.89 -28.32 3.70
CA ASN A 113 13.46 -26.97 3.40
C ASN A 113 13.83 -25.99 4.52
N GLN A 114 13.77 -26.43 5.79
CA GLN A 114 14.17 -25.60 6.93
C GLN A 114 15.68 -25.31 6.88
N LYS A 115 16.53 -26.29 6.58
CA LYS A 115 17.98 -26.07 6.40
C LYS A 115 18.26 -25.09 5.27
N GLU A 116 17.60 -25.28 4.12
CA GLU A 116 17.76 -24.38 2.97
C GLU A 116 17.29 -22.95 3.29
N SER A 117 16.13 -22.83 3.95
CA SER A 117 15.60 -21.53 4.39
C SER A 117 16.55 -20.83 5.35
N ARG A 118 17.21 -21.57 6.26
CA ARG A 118 18.23 -20.99 7.15
C ARG A 118 19.43 -20.44 6.39
N ILE A 119 19.95 -21.19 5.43
CA ILE A 119 21.06 -20.74 4.58
C ILE A 119 20.67 -19.46 3.83
N ARG A 120 19.44 -19.36 3.32
CA ARG A 120 18.95 -18.13 2.67
C ARG A 120 18.87 -16.96 3.64
N VAL A 121 18.33 -17.17 4.84
CA VAL A 121 18.25 -16.14 5.88
C VAL A 121 19.63 -15.65 6.29
N GLU A 122 20.58 -16.55 6.55
CA GLU A 122 21.96 -16.18 6.89
C GLU A 122 22.63 -15.40 5.76
N ARG A 123 22.46 -15.84 4.51
CA ARG A 123 22.97 -15.13 3.33
C ARG A 123 22.38 -13.72 3.23
N ASP A 124 21.07 -13.57 3.44
CA ASP A 124 20.42 -12.27 3.41
C ASP A 124 20.94 -11.38 4.55
N PHE A 125 21.15 -11.93 5.74
CA PHE A 125 21.73 -11.20 6.88
C PHE A 125 23.16 -10.74 6.61
N ILE A 126 24.00 -11.55 5.96
CA ILE A 126 25.35 -11.13 5.54
C ILE A 126 25.26 -9.93 4.59
N LYS A 127 24.42 -10.01 3.54
CA LYS A 127 24.23 -8.89 2.60
C LYS A 127 23.73 -7.62 3.29
N LEU A 128 22.87 -7.76 4.29
CA LEU A 128 22.34 -6.62 5.07
C LEU A 128 23.45 -5.95 5.89
N GLU A 129 24.34 -6.73 6.51
CA GLU A 129 25.51 -6.19 7.23
C GLU A 129 26.51 -5.52 6.27
N GLU A 130 26.73 -6.09 5.09
CA GLU A 130 27.56 -5.47 4.03
C GLU A 130 26.95 -4.13 3.55
N ALA A 131 25.63 -4.03 3.53
CA ALA A 131 24.88 -2.84 3.09
C ALA A 131 24.68 -1.78 4.20
N LYS A 132 25.17 -2.02 5.42
CA LYS A 132 24.93 -1.21 6.62
C LYS A 132 25.21 0.30 6.47
N GLY A 133 24.54 1.07 7.32
CA GLY A 133 24.61 2.52 7.44
C GLY A 133 24.04 3.30 6.26
N PRO A 134 22.98 2.86 5.53
CA PRO A 134 22.30 3.76 4.61
C PRO A 134 21.62 4.87 5.40
N LYS A 135 21.58 6.08 4.84
CA LYS A 135 20.76 7.14 5.42
C LYS A 135 19.27 6.83 5.22
N PHE A 136 18.91 6.37 4.03
CA PHE A 136 17.53 6.03 3.68
C PHE A 136 17.42 4.58 3.26
N VAL A 137 16.39 3.90 3.75
CA VAL A 137 15.93 2.63 3.20
C VAL A 137 14.59 2.83 2.52
N VAL A 138 14.54 2.60 1.21
CA VAL A 138 13.31 2.72 0.41
C VAL A 138 12.70 1.34 0.23
N GLN A 139 11.51 1.13 0.81
CA GLN A 139 10.76 -0.11 0.66
C GLN A 139 9.99 -0.10 -0.64
N THR A 140 10.35 -0.99 -1.56
CA THR A 140 9.61 -1.17 -2.79
C THR A 140 8.76 -2.43 -2.74
N LYS A 141 7.51 -2.29 -3.18
CA LYS A 141 6.56 -3.40 -3.35
C LYS A 141 6.11 -3.36 -4.80
N ILE A 142 5.69 -4.54 -5.30
CA ILE A 142 4.81 -4.68 -6.45
C ILE A 142 5.48 -4.40 -7.80
N GLU A 143 5.78 -5.47 -8.54
CA GLU A 143 6.10 -5.44 -9.98
C GLU A 143 5.00 -4.79 -10.84
N LYS A 144 3.73 -4.88 -10.41
CA LYS A 144 2.55 -4.47 -11.21
C LYS A 144 2.45 -2.98 -11.51
N TYR A 145 3.14 -2.11 -10.77
CA TYR A 145 3.13 -0.65 -11.02
C TYR A 145 4.38 -0.18 -11.75
N PHE A 146 5.32 -1.07 -12.04
CA PHE A 146 6.56 -0.68 -12.66
C PHE A 146 6.34 -0.54 -14.17
N LEU A 147 6.99 0.47 -14.73
CA LEU A 147 7.11 0.65 -16.17
C LEU A 147 8.33 -0.13 -16.66
N LYS A 148 8.21 -0.78 -17.81
CA LYS A 148 9.36 -1.36 -18.47
C LYS A 148 10.15 -0.25 -19.15
N LYS A 149 11.39 -0.05 -18.73
CA LYS A 149 12.35 0.90 -19.31
C LYS A 149 13.56 0.12 -19.80
N ALA A 150 13.57 -0.18 -21.09
CA ALA A 150 14.51 -1.11 -21.72
C ALA A 150 14.43 -2.53 -21.10
N ASP A 151 15.53 -3.04 -20.55
CA ASP A 151 15.66 -4.34 -19.87
C ASP A 151 15.40 -4.25 -18.35
N ARG A 152 15.04 -3.06 -17.84
CA ARG A 152 14.81 -2.81 -16.42
C ARG A 152 13.38 -2.36 -16.14
N LEU A 153 12.95 -2.59 -14.91
CA LEU A 153 11.70 -2.07 -14.38
C LEU A 153 11.94 -0.77 -13.60
N TYR A 154 11.06 0.20 -13.79
CA TYR A 154 11.10 1.52 -13.18
C TYR A 154 9.82 1.78 -12.38
N ALA A 155 9.95 2.11 -11.09
CA ALA A 155 8.84 2.43 -10.20
C ALA A 155 8.54 3.94 -10.25
N PRO A 156 7.46 4.41 -10.92
CA PRO A 156 7.28 5.83 -11.22
C PRO A 156 7.11 6.75 -10.00
N ILE A 157 6.77 6.18 -8.84
CA ILE A 157 6.66 6.92 -7.58
C ILE A 157 7.95 6.81 -6.77
N LEU A 158 8.47 5.60 -6.58
CA LEU A 158 9.58 5.35 -5.66
C LEU A 158 10.95 5.64 -6.25
N ASP A 159 11.17 5.40 -7.54
CA ASP A 159 12.49 5.64 -8.14
C ASP A 159 12.87 7.13 -8.16
N PRO A 160 11.99 8.07 -8.55
CA PRO A 160 12.27 9.50 -8.38
C PRO A 160 12.59 9.90 -6.94
N VAL A 161 11.85 9.34 -5.97
CA VAL A 161 12.11 9.62 -4.55
C VAL A 161 13.47 9.10 -4.13
N ALA A 162 13.82 7.87 -4.51
CA ALA A 162 15.12 7.27 -4.18
C ALA A 162 16.28 8.05 -4.81
N GLU A 163 16.13 8.49 -6.06
CA GLU A 163 17.11 9.32 -6.76
C GLU A 163 17.32 10.67 -6.05
N ASP A 164 16.23 11.37 -5.71
CA ASP A 164 16.31 12.67 -5.03
C ASP A 164 16.89 12.56 -3.62
N LEU A 165 16.50 11.54 -2.85
CA LEU A 165 17.07 11.26 -1.53
C LEU A 165 18.56 10.91 -1.59
N GLY A 166 19.03 10.37 -2.72
CA GLY A 166 20.44 10.08 -2.99
C GLY A 166 21.34 11.31 -2.90
N HIS A 167 20.79 12.51 -3.16
CA HIS A 167 21.52 13.76 -2.98
C HIS A 167 21.78 14.11 -1.51
N PHE A 168 21.02 13.53 -0.59
CA PHE A 168 21.11 13.80 0.85
C PHE A 168 21.84 12.70 1.63
N GLY A 169 22.12 11.56 1.01
CA GLY A 169 22.90 10.47 1.61
C GLY A 169 22.71 9.12 0.92
N LYS A 170 23.39 8.10 1.44
CA LYS A 170 23.32 6.72 0.91
C LYS A 170 21.87 6.19 0.97
N VAL A 171 21.34 5.75 -0.16
CA VAL A 171 20.02 5.11 -0.27
C VAL A 171 20.20 3.61 -0.50
N GLN A 172 19.43 2.79 0.22
CA GLN A 172 19.31 1.35 -0.02
C GLN A 172 17.86 1.00 -0.32
N THR A 173 17.57 0.57 -1.53
CA THR A 173 16.24 0.03 -1.86
C THR A 173 16.14 -1.40 -1.35
N LEU A 174 15.01 -1.78 -0.76
CA LEU A 174 14.70 -3.13 -0.30
C LEU A 174 13.45 -3.67 -0.98
N ALA A 175 13.50 -4.95 -1.38
CA ALA A 175 12.37 -5.67 -1.96
C ALA A 175 12.25 -7.08 -1.34
N LEU A 176 11.02 -7.54 -1.16
CA LEU A 176 10.76 -8.93 -0.77
C LEU A 176 10.89 -9.85 -1.99
N GLU A 177 11.55 -10.99 -1.83
CA GLU A 177 11.60 -12.03 -2.87
C GLU A 177 10.25 -12.76 -3.05
N PRO A 178 9.96 -13.28 -4.26
CA PRO A 178 10.74 -13.17 -5.48
C PRO A 178 10.52 -11.84 -6.23
N LEU A 179 11.59 -11.30 -6.81
CA LEU A 179 11.56 -10.19 -7.77
C LEU A 179 12.52 -10.56 -8.92
N PRO A 180 12.06 -11.29 -9.96
CA PRO A 180 12.93 -11.91 -10.97
C PRO A 180 13.45 -10.92 -12.03
N PHE A 181 13.06 -9.65 -11.93
CA PHE A 181 13.43 -8.62 -12.89
C PHE A 181 14.49 -7.67 -12.33
N ALA A 182 15.30 -7.11 -13.22
CA ALA A 182 16.21 -6.03 -12.89
C ALA A 182 15.42 -4.72 -12.72
N CYS A 183 15.76 -3.92 -11.70
CA CYS A 183 15.16 -2.60 -11.47
C CYS A 183 16.17 -1.49 -11.80
N VAL A 184 15.68 -0.29 -12.08
CA VAL A 184 16.54 0.90 -12.26
C VAL A 184 17.37 1.14 -10.99
N ASN A 185 16.71 1.16 -9.84
CA ASN A 185 17.35 1.12 -8.52
C ASN A 185 17.31 -0.33 -7.99
N ASP A 186 18.35 -1.12 -8.28
CA ASP A 186 18.36 -2.55 -7.97
C ASP A 186 18.25 -2.79 -6.45
N PRO A 187 17.16 -3.42 -5.97
CA PRO A 187 16.95 -3.56 -4.55
C PRO A 187 17.80 -4.69 -3.98
N LEU A 188 18.22 -4.52 -2.72
CA LEU A 188 18.64 -5.66 -1.92
C LEU A 188 17.40 -6.51 -1.62
N ARG A 189 17.40 -7.71 -2.22
CA ARG A 189 16.31 -8.68 -2.15
C ARG A 189 16.44 -9.53 -0.89
N ILE A 190 15.34 -9.69 -0.18
CA ILE A 190 15.28 -10.39 1.11
C ILE A 190 14.13 -11.42 1.13
N ASP A 191 14.38 -12.64 1.61
CA ASP A 191 13.42 -13.75 1.62
C ASP A 191 12.68 -13.86 2.97
N LEU A 192 11.57 -13.12 3.08
CA LEU A 192 10.68 -13.18 4.25
C LEU A 192 10.12 -14.60 4.46
N GLN A 193 9.85 -15.36 3.40
CA GLN A 193 9.27 -16.70 3.54
C GLN A 193 10.27 -17.68 4.13
N ALA A 194 11.55 -17.60 3.73
CA ALA A 194 12.61 -18.37 4.35
C ALA A 194 12.75 -18.03 5.84
N TYR A 195 12.67 -16.75 6.23
CA TYR A 195 12.66 -16.37 7.64
C TYR A 195 11.44 -16.94 8.39
N LEU A 196 10.26 -16.85 7.78
CA LEU A 196 9.04 -17.40 8.37
C LEU A 196 9.09 -18.93 8.51
N ALA A 197 9.80 -19.64 7.63
CA ALA A 197 9.91 -21.09 7.66
C ALA A 197 10.82 -21.66 8.77
N VAL A 198 11.71 -20.83 9.34
CA VAL A 198 12.75 -21.30 10.27
C VAL A 198 12.49 -20.96 11.73
N ARG A 199 11.41 -20.22 12.01
CA ARG A 199 11.00 -19.81 13.34
C ARG A 199 9.64 -20.40 13.71
N THR A 200 9.39 -20.43 15.01
CA THR A 200 8.11 -20.87 15.59
C THR A 200 7.54 -19.74 16.42
N TRP A 201 6.26 -19.44 16.24
CA TRP A 201 5.58 -18.39 17.01
C TRP A 201 4.44 -18.99 17.80
N LYS A 202 4.27 -18.46 19.00
CA LYS A 202 3.05 -18.66 19.77
C LYS A 202 2.10 -17.49 19.45
N PRO A 203 0.81 -17.75 19.21
CA PRO A 203 -0.17 -16.69 19.13
C PRO A 203 -0.14 -15.84 20.40
N VAL A 204 -0.39 -14.54 20.22
CA VAL A 204 -0.55 -13.58 21.32
C VAL A 204 -1.74 -14.01 22.18
N GLU A 205 -1.54 -14.10 23.49
CA GLU A 205 -2.64 -14.18 24.44
C GLU A 205 -3.33 -12.83 24.51
N ILE A 206 -4.64 -12.81 24.29
CA ILE A 206 -5.42 -11.57 24.25
C ILE A 206 -5.92 -11.31 25.67
N PRO A 207 -5.57 -10.16 26.29
CA PRO A 207 -6.09 -9.79 27.60
C PRO A 207 -7.62 -9.77 27.60
N GLU A 208 -8.24 -10.15 28.72
CA GLU A 208 -9.69 -10.28 28.83
C GLU A 208 -10.40 -8.95 28.55
N GLU A 209 -9.82 -7.85 29.01
CA GLU A 209 -10.32 -6.48 28.83
C GLU A 209 -10.36 -6.10 27.36
N ILE A 210 -9.30 -6.42 26.60
CA ILE A 210 -9.22 -6.14 25.16
C ILE A 210 -10.20 -7.01 24.39
N ASN A 211 -10.32 -8.29 24.75
CA ASN A 211 -11.27 -9.20 24.11
C ASN A 211 -12.72 -8.77 24.37
N LYS A 212 -13.01 -8.29 25.58
CA LYS A 212 -14.30 -7.72 25.93
C LYS A 212 -14.61 -6.47 25.09
N ALA A 213 -13.68 -5.51 25.01
CA ALA A 213 -13.86 -4.30 24.21
C ALA A 213 -14.13 -4.62 22.72
N LEU A 214 -13.35 -5.52 22.12
CA LEU A 214 -13.56 -5.92 20.72
C LEU A 214 -14.88 -6.64 20.50
N LYS A 215 -15.32 -7.46 21.47
CA LYS A 215 -16.64 -8.11 21.42
C LYS A 215 -17.76 -7.08 21.47
N GLU A 216 -17.66 -6.07 22.33
CA GLU A 216 -18.66 -5.00 22.41
C GLU A 216 -18.69 -4.13 21.15
N ILE A 217 -17.54 -3.82 20.55
CA ILE A 217 -17.48 -3.13 19.24
C ILE A 217 -18.07 -4.01 18.14
N GLU A 218 -17.78 -5.32 18.14
CA GLU A 218 -18.39 -6.27 17.19
C GLU A 218 -19.92 -6.33 17.34
N GLU A 219 -20.45 -6.37 18.56
CA GLU A 219 -21.89 -6.35 18.81
C GLU A 219 -22.52 -5.01 18.39
N PHE A 220 -21.87 -3.89 18.71
CA PHE A 220 -22.28 -2.57 18.28
C PHE A 220 -22.34 -2.45 16.75
N THR A 221 -21.26 -2.86 16.07
CA THR A 221 -21.19 -2.80 14.61
C THR A 221 -22.20 -3.74 13.95
N LYS A 222 -22.44 -4.93 14.50
CA LYS A 222 -23.52 -5.82 14.01
C LYS A 222 -24.91 -5.21 14.16
N GLN A 223 -25.18 -4.50 15.26
CA GLN A 223 -26.50 -3.90 15.50
C GLN A 223 -26.74 -2.66 14.63
N ALA A 224 -25.76 -1.75 14.61
CA ALA A 224 -25.90 -0.50 13.89
C ALA A 224 -25.61 -0.63 12.39
N TRP A 225 -24.75 -1.59 11.98
CA TRP A 225 -24.35 -1.81 10.58
C TRP A 225 -24.13 -3.31 10.26
N PRO A 226 -25.20 -4.10 10.16
CA PRO A 226 -25.12 -5.55 9.96
C PRO A 226 -24.43 -6.00 8.67
N GLU A 227 -24.31 -5.10 7.67
CA GLU A 227 -23.61 -5.36 6.40
C GLU A 227 -22.09 -5.32 6.55
N TYR A 228 -21.57 -4.60 7.57
CA TYR A 228 -20.15 -4.34 7.76
C TYR A 228 -19.69 -4.61 9.21
N PRO A 229 -20.00 -5.77 9.79
CA PRO A 229 -19.65 -6.04 11.18
C PRO A 229 -18.14 -6.16 11.35
N LEU A 230 -17.63 -5.66 12.47
CA LEU A 230 -16.26 -5.96 12.89
C LEU A 230 -16.12 -7.47 13.06
N ASN A 231 -15.07 -8.05 12.47
CA ASN A 231 -14.67 -9.42 12.76
C ASN A 231 -13.43 -9.43 13.66
N ARG A 232 -13.63 -9.59 14.97
CA ARG A 232 -12.52 -9.60 15.94
C ARG A 232 -11.49 -10.70 15.67
N ASN A 233 -11.90 -11.85 15.16
CA ASN A 233 -10.97 -12.94 14.82
C ASN A 233 -10.05 -12.55 13.65
N LEU A 234 -10.55 -11.78 12.68
CA LEU A 234 -9.71 -11.23 11.62
C LEU A 234 -8.71 -10.20 12.16
N VAL A 235 -9.11 -9.35 13.11
CA VAL A 235 -8.20 -8.42 13.79
C VAL A 235 -7.08 -9.19 14.49
N TYR A 236 -7.40 -10.23 15.28
CA TYR A 236 -6.42 -11.06 15.98
C TYR A 236 -5.49 -11.81 15.03
N SER A 237 -6.05 -12.44 14.00
CA SER A 237 -5.28 -13.18 13.00
C SER A 237 -4.32 -12.25 12.28
N ARG A 238 -4.78 -11.04 11.92
CA ARG A 238 -3.95 -10.01 11.28
C ARG A 238 -2.86 -9.49 12.21
N PHE A 239 -3.17 -9.20 13.48
CA PHE A 239 -2.18 -8.78 14.48
C PHE A 239 -1.05 -9.81 14.61
N ASN A 240 -1.39 -11.10 14.75
CA ASN A 240 -0.41 -12.18 14.82
C ASN A 240 0.45 -12.28 13.54
N ARG A 241 -0.14 -12.14 12.35
CA ARG A 241 0.63 -12.09 11.09
C ARG A 241 1.59 -10.90 11.05
N LEU A 242 1.14 -9.73 11.49
CA LEU A 242 1.97 -8.53 11.55
C LEU A 242 3.12 -8.69 12.54
N ARG A 243 2.86 -9.25 13.73
CA ARG A 243 3.89 -9.55 14.75
C ARG A 243 4.99 -10.45 14.18
N GLN A 244 4.64 -11.53 13.49
CA GLN A 244 5.63 -12.44 12.90
C GLN A 244 6.53 -11.74 11.88
N ARG A 245 5.94 -10.89 11.04
CA ARG A 245 6.68 -10.11 10.02
C ARG A 245 7.46 -8.96 10.64
N ARG A 246 6.99 -8.39 11.75
CA ARG A 246 7.70 -7.37 12.52
C ARG A 246 9.05 -7.92 12.96
N ASP A 247 9.10 -9.12 13.54
CA ASP A 247 10.36 -9.72 14.00
C ASP A 247 11.41 -9.81 12.86
N TYR A 248 10.96 -10.12 11.64
CA TYR A 248 11.83 -10.13 10.47
C TYR A 248 12.38 -8.74 10.16
N PHE A 249 11.50 -7.74 10.02
CA PHE A 249 11.93 -6.38 9.69
C PHE A 249 12.73 -5.72 10.81
N TYR A 250 12.49 -6.11 12.06
CA TYR A 250 13.32 -5.70 13.19
C TYR A 250 14.76 -6.17 12.99
N GLU A 251 14.97 -7.45 12.63
CA GLU A 251 16.30 -7.97 12.32
C GLU A 251 16.92 -7.32 11.08
N VAL A 252 16.12 -7.02 10.06
CA VAL A 252 16.58 -6.33 8.84
C VAL A 252 17.08 -4.92 9.17
N TYR A 253 16.29 -4.12 9.89
CA TYR A 253 16.63 -2.74 10.22
C TYR A 253 17.70 -2.62 11.29
N ARG A 254 17.76 -3.55 12.25
CA ARG A 254 18.85 -3.60 13.23
C ARG A 254 20.22 -3.80 12.58
N ARG A 255 20.29 -4.63 11.53
CA ARG A 255 21.54 -4.89 10.78
C ARG A 255 21.89 -3.74 9.84
N LEU A 256 20.91 -3.27 9.06
CA LEU A 256 21.12 -2.16 8.15
C LEU A 256 21.43 -0.85 8.88
N GLN A 257 20.84 -0.62 10.05
CA GLN A 257 20.92 0.64 10.80
C GLN A 257 20.59 1.88 9.95
N PRO A 258 19.42 1.92 9.28
CA PRO A 258 19.05 3.10 8.52
C PRO A 258 18.72 4.28 9.43
N GLU A 259 18.96 5.49 8.93
CA GLU A 259 18.49 6.70 9.62
C GLU A 259 16.98 6.94 9.42
N PHE A 260 16.46 6.65 8.23
CA PHE A 260 15.04 6.78 7.88
C PHE A 260 14.54 5.60 7.04
N ILE A 261 13.28 5.22 7.21
CA ILE A 261 12.57 4.30 6.31
C ILE A 261 11.59 5.09 5.45
N VAL A 262 11.53 4.79 4.16
CA VAL A 262 10.60 5.38 3.20
C VAL A 262 9.75 4.27 2.60
N VAL A 263 8.42 4.44 2.59
CA VAL A 263 7.46 3.48 2.01
C VAL A 263 6.53 4.20 1.05
N SER A 264 6.05 3.50 0.00
CA SER A 264 4.89 3.96 -0.77
C SER A 264 3.63 3.23 -0.28
N SER A 265 2.71 3.97 0.34
CA SER A 265 1.49 3.45 0.98
C SER A 265 1.78 2.57 2.20
N PHE A 266 1.74 3.18 3.39
CA PHE A 266 2.07 2.47 4.62
C PHE A 266 1.15 1.26 4.93
N THR A 267 -0.07 1.22 4.38
CA THR A 267 -1.06 0.17 4.68
C THR A 267 -0.59 -1.24 4.29
N GLY A 268 0.33 -1.35 3.32
CA GLY A 268 0.99 -2.60 2.94
C GLY A 268 2.21 -2.96 3.80
N TRP A 269 2.65 -2.05 4.66
CA TRP A 269 3.94 -2.06 5.36
C TRP A 269 3.81 -1.97 6.89
N LEU A 270 2.61 -2.18 7.46
CA LEU A 270 2.34 -2.01 8.90
C LEU A 270 3.35 -2.75 9.83
N HIS A 271 3.84 -3.91 9.41
CA HIS A 271 4.82 -4.71 10.14
C HIS A 271 6.23 -4.10 10.10
N ALA A 272 6.61 -3.50 8.98
CA ALA A 272 7.84 -2.75 8.82
C ALA A 272 7.80 -1.44 9.62
N LEU A 273 6.66 -0.73 9.58
CA LEU A 273 6.43 0.45 10.41
C LEU A 273 6.64 0.12 11.89
N TRP A 274 5.96 -0.93 12.37
CA TRP A 274 6.11 -1.39 13.76
C TRP A 274 7.58 -1.68 14.11
N ALA A 275 8.29 -2.45 13.28
CA ALA A 275 9.70 -2.75 13.52
C ALA A 275 10.58 -1.50 13.57
N ALA A 276 10.33 -0.53 12.69
CA ALA A 276 11.05 0.74 12.69
C ALA A 276 10.80 1.55 13.98
N LYS A 277 9.55 1.60 14.47
CA LYS A 277 9.21 2.26 15.74
C LYS A 277 9.90 1.64 16.94
N ASP A 278 9.96 0.31 17.02
CA ASP A 278 10.68 -0.40 18.09
C ASP A 278 12.17 -0.03 18.12
N LEU A 279 12.75 0.30 16.95
CA LEU A 279 14.12 0.74 16.77
C LEU A 279 14.30 2.27 16.76
N SER A 280 13.22 3.04 16.98
CA SER A 280 13.22 4.52 16.93
C SER A 280 13.70 5.09 15.59
N ILE A 281 13.40 4.39 14.49
CA ILE A 281 13.71 4.82 13.14
C ILE A 281 12.46 5.49 12.55
N PRO A 282 12.52 6.78 12.18
CA PRO A 282 11.37 7.45 11.60
C PRO A 282 10.97 6.85 10.25
N VAL A 283 9.65 6.80 10.01
CA VAL A 283 9.05 6.27 8.78
C VAL A 283 8.33 7.37 8.02
N ILE A 284 8.70 7.53 6.74
CA ILE A 284 8.13 8.50 5.81
C ILE A 284 7.26 7.73 4.81
N ASP A 285 5.99 8.11 4.65
CA ASP A 285 5.12 7.54 3.63
C ASP A 285 4.87 8.53 2.49
N VAL A 286 5.44 8.23 1.30
CA VAL A 286 5.31 9.04 0.06
C VAL A 286 3.93 8.95 -0.58
N GLN A 287 3.08 8.06 -0.05
CA GLN A 287 1.75 7.75 -0.57
C GLN A 287 1.80 7.26 -2.04
N HIS A 288 0.66 6.87 -2.58
CA HIS A 288 0.54 6.39 -3.97
C HIS A 288 -0.79 6.78 -4.61
N GLY A 289 -1.35 7.93 -4.20
CA GLY A 289 -2.56 8.51 -4.77
C GLY A 289 -3.78 8.60 -3.83
N GLY A 290 -3.82 7.85 -2.74
CA GLY A 290 -4.90 7.93 -1.74
C GLY A 290 -4.64 9.02 -0.69
N GLN A 291 -5.16 10.23 -0.90
CA GLN A 291 -5.00 11.34 0.06
C GLN A 291 -6.24 12.24 0.03
N GLY A 292 -7.44 11.65 -0.03
CA GLY A 292 -8.71 12.39 -0.02
C GLY A 292 -9.26 12.61 1.38
N PRO A 293 -10.34 13.40 1.51
CA PRO A 293 -10.94 13.70 2.80
C PRO A 293 -11.40 12.44 3.52
N ILE A 294 -11.88 11.41 2.81
CA ILE A 294 -12.33 10.13 3.40
C ILE A 294 -11.26 9.03 3.30
N HIS A 295 -9.98 9.39 3.32
CA HIS A 295 -8.92 8.40 3.30
C HIS A 295 -8.85 7.67 4.65
N ILE A 296 -9.49 6.50 4.70
CA ILE A 296 -9.79 5.74 5.93
C ILE A 296 -8.59 5.45 6.84
N SER A 297 -7.37 5.44 6.27
CA SER A 297 -6.17 5.09 6.99
C SER A 297 -5.41 6.30 7.55
N THR A 298 -5.70 7.53 7.13
CA THR A 298 -4.96 8.75 7.54
C THR A 298 -5.86 9.93 7.88
N THR A 299 -7.17 9.74 7.96
CA THR A 299 -8.12 10.82 8.27
C THR A 299 -9.11 10.35 9.33
N HIS A 300 -9.78 11.31 9.96
CA HIS A 300 -10.87 11.07 10.91
C HIS A 300 -10.46 10.28 12.14
N PHE A 301 -9.23 10.44 12.62
CA PHE A 301 -8.82 9.99 13.95
C PHE A 301 -9.20 11.09 14.94
N THR A 302 -10.27 10.91 15.72
CA THR A 302 -10.68 11.90 16.73
C THR A 302 -10.00 11.67 18.09
N LYS A 303 -9.44 10.46 18.27
CA LYS A 303 -8.63 10.08 19.42
C LYS A 303 -7.25 9.65 18.95
N HIS A 304 -6.24 10.03 19.72
CA HIS A 304 -4.85 9.65 19.50
C HIS A 304 -4.18 9.36 20.85
N PRO A 305 -3.32 8.34 20.95
CA PRO A 305 -2.37 8.26 22.06
C PRO A 305 -1.34 9.39 21.93
N GLU A 306 -0.85 9.88 23.07
CA GLU A 306 0.13 10.98 23.15
C GLU A 306 1.38 10.70 22.28
N GLU A 307 1.86 9.47 22.31
CA GLU A 307 3.05 9.02 21.58
C GLU A 307 2.78 8.64 20.10
N GLY A 308 1.53 8.71 19.64
CA GLY A 308 1.11 8.26 18.32
C GLY A 308 0.93 6.73 18.16
N TYR A 309 0.53 6.31 16.97
CA TYR A 309 0.21 4.93 16.61
C TYR A 309 1.39 4.22 15.93
N HIS A 310 1.72 2.98 16.35
CA HIS A 310 2.74 2.16 15.68
C HIS A 310 2.45 1.89 14.20
N PHE A 311 1.17 1.78 13.85
CA PHE A 311 0.72 1.41 12.52
C PHE A 311 0.54 2.61 11.58
N LEU A 312 0.88 3.83 12.00
CA LEU A 312 0.90 5.02 11.14
C LEU A 312 2.35 5.52 10.94
N PRO A 313 2.67 6.12 9.78
CA PRO A 313 3.99 6.66 9.50
C PRO A 313 4.28 7.90 10.36
N ASP A 314 5.55 8.22 10.59
CA ASP A 314 5.94 9.45 11.33
C ASP A 314 5.69 10.71 10.52
N VAL A 315 5.96 10.64 9.22
CA VAL A 315 5.76 11.73 8.27
C VAL A 315 4.85 11.24 7.16
N LEU A 316 3.72 11.93 7.00
CA LEU A 316 2.80 11.77 5.88
C LEU A 316 3.27 12.74 4.79
N TRP A 317 3.91 12.22 3.75
CA TRP A 317 4.36 13.03 2.62
C TRP A 317 3.20 13.21 1.63
N LEU A 318 2.75 14.45 1.53
CA LEU A 318 1.59 14.88 0.77
C LEU A 318 2.01 15.60 -0.51
N TRP A 319 1.20 15.46 -1.56
CA TRP A 319 1.59 15.95 -2.89
C TRP A 319 1.33 17.44 -3.11
N GLY A 320 0.42 18.05 -2.37
CA GLY A 320 0.06 19.46 -2.50
C GLY A 320 -0.82 19.95 -1.36
N GLN A 321 -1.21 21.22 -1.44
CA GLN A 321 -1.95 21.90 -0.38
C GLN A 321 -3.29 21.24 -0.07
N THR A 322 -4.07 20.88 -1.09
CA THR A 322 -5.37 20.22 -0.91
C THR A 322 -5.24 18.93 -0.08
N ASN A 323 -4.21 18.13 -0.31
CA ASN A 323 -3.98 16.90 0.44
C ASN A 323 -3.53 17.18 1.88
N TYR A 324 -2.71 18.22 2.06
CA TYR A 324 -2.32 18.73 3.37
C TYR A 324 -3.54 19.15 4.19
N ASP A 325 -4.43 19.96 3.63
CA ASP A 325 -5.61 20.46 4.33
C ASP A 325 -6.54 19.33 4.80
N PHE A 326 -6.63 18.23 4.06
CA PHE A 326 -7.38 17.06 4.49
C PHE A 326 -6.74 16.32 5.66
N ALA A 327 -5.42 16.16 5.65
CA ALA A 327 -4.68 15.44 6.70
C ALA A 327 -4.48 16.28 7.96
N ALA A 328 -4.21 17.58 7.81
CA ALA A 328 -3.92 18.53 8.89
C ALA A 328 -5.10 18.72 9.86
N LYS A 329 -6.33 18.44 9.41
CA LYS A 329 -7.53 18.39 10.28
C LYS A 329 -7.42 17.32 11.37
N TRP A 330 -6.62 16.27 11.15
CA TRP A 330 -6.56 15.08 12.00
C TRP A 330 -5.16 14.84 12.57
N HIS A 331 -4.13 15.42 11.97
CA HIS A 331 -2.74 15.15 12.31
C HIS A 331 -1.85 16.42 12.30
N PRO A 332 -0.83 16.49 13.16
CA PRO A 332 -0.69 15.66 14.36
C PRO A 332 -1.80 15.98 15.37
N ALA A 333 -2.08 15.03 16.26
CA ALA A 333 -2.88 15.36 17.43
C ALA A 333 -2.14 16.35 18.33
N THR A 334 -2.88 17.12 19.12
CA THR A 334 -2.27 18.04 20.10
C THR A 334 -1.31 17.28 21.02
N GLY A 335 -0.06 17.72 21.07
CA GLY A 335 1.01 17.09 21.87
C GLY A 335 1.67 15.87 21.23
N CYS A 336 1.20 15.41 20.07
CA CYS A 336 1.83 14.29 19.36
C CYS A 336 2.94 14.80 18.44
N HIS A 337 4.14 14.25 18.60
CA HIS A 337 5.32 14.56 17.78
C HIS A 337 5.47 13.64 16.55
N ARG A 338 4.42 12.87 16.22
CA ARG A 338 4.40 11.92 15.09
C ARG A 338 3.20 12.18 14.18
N HIS A 339 3.20 11.51 13.03
CA HIS A 339 2.16 11.59 12.00
C HIS A 339 2.08 12.96 11.34
N LEU A 340 3.21 13.65 11.20
CA LEU A 340 3.27 15.01 10.68
C LEU A 340 2.85 15.03 9.19
N PRO A 341 1.78 15.74 8.81
CA PRO A 341 1.49 16.03 7.41
C PRO A 341 2.51 17.04 6.89
N VAL A 342 3.15 16.73 5.77
CA VAL A 342 4.16 17.60 5.15
C VAL A 342 3.99 17.56 3.64
N ILE A 343 4.02 18.74 3.01
CA ILE A 343 3.96 18.83 1.54
C ILE A 343 5.36 18.56 0.99
N GLY A 344 5.60 17.35 0.49
CA GLY A 344 6.87 16.99 -0.17
C GLY A 344 6.76 16.93 -1.70
N GLY A 345 5.54 17.08 -2.23
CA GLY A 345 5.29 17.09 -3.67
C GLY A 345 5.25 15.70 -4.32
N HIS A 346 5.00 15.67 -5.63
CA HIS A 346 5.01 14.44 -6.42
C HIS A 346 6.29 14.35 -7.27
N ARG A 347 7.29 13.60 -6.79
CA ARG A 347 8.63 13.54 -7.40
C ARG A 347 8.64 12.98 -8.83
N GLY A 348 7.72 12.07 -9.17
CA GLY A 348 7.51 11.62 -10.56
C GLY A 348 7.09 12.74 -11.52
N VAL A 349 6.16 13.62 -11.13
CA VAL A 349 5.73 14.78 -11.92
C VAL A 349 6.88 15.79 -12.05
N ALA A 350 7.57 16.09 -10.95
CA ALA A 350 8.73 16.97 -10.94
C ALA A 350 9.81 16.50 -11.91
N ARG A 351 10.17 15.21 -11.83
CA ARG A 351 11.17 14.60 -12.72
C ARG A 351 10.74 14.65 -14.18
N TRP A 352 9.51 14.26 -14.48
CA TRP A 352 9.00 14.27 -15.84
C TRP A 352 9.04 15.68 -16.45
N ASP A 353 8.65 16.72 -15.70
CA ASP A 353 8.66 18.10 -16.19
C ASP A 353 10.08 18.62 -16.43
N ASN A 354 11.02 18.28 -15.54
CA ASN A 354 12.43 18.59 -15.71
C ASN A 354 13.02 17.90 -16.95
N ASP A 355 12.75 16.60 -17.12
CA ASP A 355 13.22 15.85 -18.29
C ASP A 355 12.61 16.40 -19.58
N ARG A 356 11.33 16.79 -19.59
CA ARG A 356 10.69 17.47 -20.73
C ARG A 356 11.38 18.77 -21.09
N LYS A 357 11.58 19.68 -20.12
CA LYS A 357 12.23 20.98 -20.34
C LYS A 357 13.66 20.83 -20.83
N ALA A 358 14.35 19.78 -20.37
CA ALA A 358 15.72 19.48 -20.76
C ALA A 358 15.84 18.68 -22.08
N GLY A 359 14.72 18.30 -22.72
CA GLY A 359 14.74 17.46 -23.93
C GLY A 359 15.24 16.03 -23.68
N LYS A 360 15.03 15.51 -22.47
CA LYS A 360 15.49 14.19 -21.98
C LYS A 360 14.37 13.14 -21.86
N LEU A 361 13.18 13.44 -22.37
CA LEU A 361 12.11 12.44 -22.43
C LEU A 361 12.55 11.22 -23.26
N SER A 362 11.95 10.07 -22.96
CA SER A 362 12.15 8.89 -23.79
C SER A 362 11.68 9.14 -25.22
N VAL A 363 12.26 8.44 -26.20
CA VAL A 363 11.85 8.56 -27.62
C VAL A 363 10.35 8.28 -27.77
N VAL A 364 9.82 7.28 -27.04
CA VAL A 364 8.40 6.92 -27.05
C VAL A 364 7.54 8.07 -26.53
N ASP A 365 7.90 8.67 -25.39
CA ASP A 365 7.18 9.83 -24.83
C ASP A 365 7.24 11.04 -25.80
N ALA A 366 8.41 11.31 -26.39
CA ALA A 366 8.59 12.44 -27.31
C ALA A 366 7.76 12.29 -28.60
N LEU A 367 7.75 11.11 -29.22
CA LEU A 367 6.94 10.80 -30.40
C LEU A 367 5.44 10.87 -30.10
N PHE A 368 5.04 10.39 -28.92
CA PHE A 368 3.65 10.50 -28.48
C PHE A 368 3.22 11.97 -28.34
N ILE A 369 4.08 12.81 -27.74
CA ILE A 369 3.81 14.25 -27.65
C ILE A 369 3.69 14.89 -29.03
N GLU A 370 4.59 14.55 -29.97
CA GLU A 370 4.54 15.08 -31.33
C GLU A 370 3.25 14.69 -32.04
N LYS A 371 2.84 13.42 -31.95
CA LYS A 371 1.63 12.87 -32.58
C LYS A 371 0.35 13.57 -32.10
N PHE A 372 0.24 13.87 -30.81
CA PHE A 372 -1.00 14.38 -30.21
C PHE A 372 -0.95 15.88 -29.86
N ARG A 373 0.13 16.59 -30.21
CA ARG A 373 0.24 18.03 -29.98
C ARG A 373 -0.89 18.79 -30.69
N GLY A 374 -1.75 19.42 -29.91
CA GLY A 374 -2.89 20.19 -30.43
C GLY A 374 -4.01 19.34 -31.04
N ALA A 375 -3.92 18.01 -30.98
CA ALA A 375 -4.99 17.12 -31.44
C ALA A 375 -6.18 17.21 -30.48
N ARG A 376 -7.41 17.18 -31.00
CA ARG A 376 -8.64 17.15 -30.18
C ARG A 376 -8.84 15.76 -29.58
N ASN A 377 -8.33 15.54 -28.38
CA ASN A 377 -8.29 14.23 -27.75
C ASN A 377 -8.76 14.22 -26.28
N VAL A 378 -9.21 13.04 -25.85
CA VAL A 378 -9.73 12.77 -24.50
C VAL A 378 -8.98 11.59 -23.93
N LEU A 379 -8.40 11.74 -22.73
CA LEU A 379 -7.79 10.64 -22.00
C LEU A 379 -8.79 9.98 -21.07
N VAL A 380 -8.91 8.66 -21.14
CA VAL A 380 -9.65 7.83 -20.20
C VAL A 380 -8.66 7.00 -19.42
N THR A 381 -8.62 7.16 -18.09
CA THR A 381 -7.80 6.29 -17.22
C THR A 381 -8.69 5.28 -16.49
N LEU A 382 -8.46 3.99 -16.76
CA LEU A 382 -9.24 2.91 -16.16
C LEU A 382 -8.80 2.62 -14.72
N SER A 383 -9.75 2.17 -13.91
CA SER A 383 -9.52 1.81 -12.50
C SER A 383 -9.48 0.29 -12.32
N TYR A 384 -8.89 -0.18 -11.21
CA TYR A 384 -8.67 -1.61 -11.01
C TYR A 384 -9.92 -2.40 -10.56
N ALA A 385 -10.90 -1.74 -9.95
CA ALA A 385 -12.08 -2.37 -9.35
C ALA A 385 -13.35 -1.87 -10.04
N ILE A 386 -13.51 -2.21 -11.33
CA ILE A 386 -14.76 -1.96 -12.06
C ILE A 386 -15.02 -3.15 -12.95
N ASP A 387 -16.22 -3.67 -12.82
CA ASP A 387 -16.78 -4.64 -13.74
C ASP A 387 -18.09 -4.05 -14.32
N PRO A 388 -18.19 -3.84 -15.64
CA PRO A 388 -17.17 -4.09 -16.67
C PRO A 388 -15.96 -3.15 -16.57
N LEU A 389 -14.78 -3.57 -17.04
CA LEU A 389 -13.51 -2.82 -17.00
C LEU A 389 -13.62 -1.34 -17.43
N MET A 390 -14.54 -1.06 -18.35
CA MET A 390 -14.91 0.29 -18.76
C MET A 390 -16.45 0.42 -18.78
N PRO A 391 -17.03 1.47 -18.19
CA PRO A 391 -18.48 1.70 -18.21
C PRO A 391 -19.05 1.85 -19.63
N ASP A 392 -20.25 1.30 -19.85
CA ASP A 392 -21.01 1.40 -21.11
C ASP A 392 -21.24 2.84 -21.59
N THR A 393 -21.35 3.77 -20.64
CA THR A 393 -21.55 5.20 -20.92
C THR A 393 -20.35 5.80 -21.65
N ILE A 394 -19.12 5.37 -21.34
CA ILE A 394 -17.91 5.77 -22.04
C ILE A 394 -17.89 5.19 -23.47
N PHE A 395 -18.20 3.90 -23.63
CA PHE A 395 -18.27 3.27 -24.97
C PHE A 395 -19.25 4.02 -25.89
N LYS A 396 -20.43 4.37 -25.38
CA LYS A 396 -21.44 5.14 -26.13
C LYS A 396 -20.97 6.56 -26.44
N ALA A 397 -20.26 7.22 -25.52
CA ALA A 397 -19.70 8.54 -25.75
C ALA A 397 -18.64 8.52 -26.88
N ILE A 398 -17.75 7.52 -26.89
CA ILE A 398 -16.77 7.31 -27.97
C ILE A 398 -17.49 7.15 -29.32
N GLN A 399 -18.54 6.31 -29.36
CA GLN A 399 -19.32 6.08 -30.57
C GLN A 399 -20.02 7.35 -31.07
N ALA A 400 -20.53 8.20 -30.18
CA ALA A 400 -21.21 9.43 -30.56
C ALA A 400 -20.26 10.59 -30.95
N THR A 401 -18.95 10.47 -30.69
CA THR A 401 -17.98 11.55 -30.87
C THR A 401 -16.84 11.15 -31.81
N LYS A 402 -17.19 10.70 -33.02
CA LYS A 402 -16.23 10.23 -34.04
C LYS A 402 -15.20 11.28 -34.49
N ASP A 403 -15.48 12.57 -34.29
CA ASP A 403 -14.55 13.67 -34.59
C ASP A 403 -13.53 13.94 -33.47
N LEU A 404 -13.61 13.22 -32.35
CA LEU A 404 -12.66 13.28 -31.23
C LEU A 404 -11.81 12.02 -31.20
N TYR A 405 -10.57 12.13 -30.74
CA TYR A 405 -9.68 10.97 -30.56
C TYR A 405 -9.61 10.54 -29.09
N TRP A 406 -9.83 9.25 -28.80
CA TRP A 406 -9.91 8.75 -27.44
C TRP A 406 -8.66 7.94 -27.05
N LEU A 407 -7.92 8.43 -26.07
CA LEU A 407 -6.75 7.78 -25.49
C LEU A 407 -7.19 6.94 -24.29
N ILE A 408 -7.21 5.63 -24.39
CA ILE A 408 -7.71 4.73 -23.34
C ILE A 408 -6.52 4.09 -22.64
N ARG A 409 -6.22 4.51 -21.41
CA ARG A 409 -5.10 4.00 -20.63
C ARG A 409 -5.55 2.91 -19.66
N LEU A 410 -4.97 1.71 -19.81
CA LEU A 410 -5.22 0.60 -18.89
C LEU A 410 -4.61 0.86 -17.51
N HIS A 411 -5.30 0.41 -16.47
CA HIS A 411 -4.76 0.39 -15.12
C HIS A 411 -3.52 -0.53 -15.07
N PRO A 412 -2.45 -0.21 -14.32
CA PRO A 412 -1.25 -1.06 -14.25
C PRO A 412 -1.51 -2.55 -13.91
N ILE A 413 -2.49 -2.82 -13.03
CA ILE A 413 -2.92 -4.18 -12.68
C ILE A 413 -3.59 -4.93 -13.85
N HIS A 414 -4.19 -4.20 -14.80
CA HIS A 414 -4.97 -4.74 -15.93
C HIS A 414 -4.22 -4.65 -17.26
N ARG A 415 -2.89 -4.52 -17.26
CA ARG A 415 -2.08 -4.44 -18.49
C ARG A 415 -1.91 -5.80 -19.20
N SER A 416 -2.88 -6.69 -19.08
CA SER A 416 -2.89 -7.97 -19.79
C SER A 416 -3.53 -7.82 -21.17
N ASP A 417 -3.10 -8.65 -22.11
CA ASP A 417 -3.70 -8.71 -23.45
C ASP A 417 -5.21 -8.95 -23.38
N ALA A 418 -5.68 -9.75 -22.40
CA ALA A 418 -7.10 -10.03 -22.21
C ALA A 418 -7.96 -8.78 -21.92
N ALA A 419 -7.50 -7.90 -21.03
CA ALA A 419 -8.22 -6.66 -20.70
C ALA A 419 -8.24 -5.70 -21.90
N ARG A 420 -7.10 -5.60 -22.60
CA ARG A 420 -6.93 -4.82 -23.81
C ARG A 420 -7.87 -5.30 -24.93
N ASP A 421 -7.88 -6.60 -25.19
CA ASP A 421 -8.67 -7.23 -26.25
C ASP A 421 -10.18 -7.14 -25.98
N GLN A 422 -10.60 -7.27 -24.72
CA GLN A 422 -12.01 -7.09 -24.34
C GLN A 422 -12.53 -5.69 -24.73
N ILE A 423 -11.76 -4.64 -24.44
CA ILE A 423 -12.14 -3.26 -24.77
C ILE A 423 -12.08 -3.04 -26.28
N ALA A 424 -11.02 -3.50 -26.94
CA ALA A 424 -10.85 -3.35 -28.38
C ALA A 424 -11.93 -4.07 -29.20
N ALA A 425 -12.30 -5.30 -28.82
CA ALA A 425 -13.37 -6.06 -29.46
C ALA A 425 -14.70 -5.30 -29.40
N ARG A 426 -15.05 -4.78 -28.21
CA ARG A 426 -16.29 -4.03 -28.02
C ARG A 426 -16.31 -2.71 -28.81
N LEU A 427 -15.20 -1.99 -28.88
CA LEU A 427 -15.10 -0.78 -29.71
C LEU A 427 -15.22 -1.10 -31.21
N THR A 428 -14.63 -2.22 -31.64
CA THR A 428 -14.73 -2.72 -33.02
C THR A 428 -16.17 -3.08 -33.39
N GLU A 429 -16.88 -3.80 -32.53
CA GLU A 429 -18.30 -4.12 -32.70
C GLU A 429 -19.18 -2.87 -32.82
N MET A 430 -18.81 -1.79 -32.13
CA MET A 430 -19.49 -0.49 -32.19
C MET A 430 -19.06 0.39 -33.38
N GLY A 431 -18.17 -0.10 -34.25
CA GLY A 431 -17.63 0.62 -35.40
C GLY A 431 -16.80 1.84 -34.99
N CYS A 432 -16.11 1.80 -33.86
CA CYS A 432 -15.20 2.85 -33.40
C CYS A 432 -13.79 2.61 -33.95
N GLU A 433 -13.19 3.64 -34.54
CA GLU A 433 -11.81 3.64 -35.04
C GLU A 433 -10.99 4.80 -34.45
N ASN A 434 -11.66 5.73 -33.76
CA ASN A 434 -11.12 6.97 -33.23
C ASN A 434 -10.54 6.79 -31.82
N TYR A 435 -9.75 5.74 -31.59
CA TYR A 435 -9.15 5.45 -30.29
C TYR A 435 -7.76 4.83 -30.37
N SER A 436 -7.03 4.88 -29.25
CA SER A 436 -5.79 4.13 -29.01
C SER A 436 -5.78 3.60 -27.57
N ILE A 437 -5.36 2.34 -27.37
CA ILE A 437 -5.23 1.71 -26.04
C ILE A 437 -3.76 1.56 -25.65
N ASP A 438 -2.98 1.00 -26.58
CA ASP A 438 -1.60 0.57 -26.31
C ASP A 438 -0.67 1.79 -26.10
N GLU A 439 -0.70 2.77 -27.01
CA GLU A 439 0.15 3.96 -26.93
C GLU A 439 -0.03 4.77 -25.62
N PRO A 440 -1.25 5.16 -25.20
CA PRO A 440 -1.43 5.85 -23.94
C PRO A 440 -1.20 4.97 -22.71
N THR A 441 -1.09 3.63 -22.85
CA THR A 441 -0.72 2.71 -21.76
C THR A 441 0.80 2.62 -21.59
N ASP A 442 1.55 2.70 -22.69
CA ASP A 442 3.00 2.51 -22.73
C ASP A 442 3.82 3.75 -22.36
N VAL A 443 3.26 4.96 -22.56
CA VAL A 443 3.91 6.21 -22.13
C VAL A 443 3.80 6.45 -20.62
N GLN A 444 4.55 7.42 -20.09
CA GLN A 444 4.35 7.89 -18.72
C GLN A 444 2.97 8.56 -18.56
N MET A 445 2.37 8.50 -17.36
CA MET A 445 1.05 9.09 -17.11
C MET A 445 1.06 10.60 -17.41
N GLN A 446 2.12 11.27 -17.01
CA GLN A 446 2.34 12.69 -17.21
C GLN A 446 2.41 13.05 -18.71
N THR A 447 3.01 12.18 -19.54
CA THR A 447 3.04 12.35 -21.01
C THR A 447 1.63 12.31 -21.60
N ALA A 448 0.80 11.36 -21.18
CA ALA A 448 -0.58 11.23 -21.64
C ALA A 448 -1.41 12.46 -21.22
N LEU A 449 -1.31 12.88 -19.96
CA LEU A 449 -2.01 14.06 -19.45
C LEU A 449 -1.60 15.34 -20.18
N TYR A 450 -0.30 15.54 -20.43
CA TYR A 450 0.23 16.76 -21.04
C TYR A 450 -0.35 17.09 -22.42
N VAL A 451 -0.75 16.08 -23.21
CA VAL A 451 -1.35 16.29 -24.55
C VAL A 451 -2.88 16.25 -24.56
N SER A 452 -3.50 15.93 -23.43
CA SER A 452 -4.95 15.73 -23.32
C SER A 452 -5.68 17.04 -23.11
N GLN A 453 -6.83 17.23 -23.76
CA GLN A 453 -7.71 18.40 -23.53
C GLN A 453 -8.84 18.12 -22.54
N ALA A 454 -9.14 16.85 -22.31
CA ALA A 454 -10.08 16.41 -21.29
C ALA A 454 -9.62 15.07 -20.72
N HIS A 455 -9.94 14.83 -19.46
CA HIS A 455 -9.64 13.59 -18.77
C HIS A 455 -10.89 13.02 -18.11
N LEU A 456 -11.08 11.70 -18.26
CA LEU A 456 -12.16 10.95 -17.67
C LEU A 456 -11.58 9.80 -16.86
N THR A 457 -12.11 9.60 -15.67
CA THR A 457 -11.85 8.38 -14.93
C THR A 457 -13.05 7.99 -14.09
N PRO A 458 -13.25 6.69 -13.86
CA PRO A 458 -14.22 6.26 -12.88
C PRO A 458 -13.89 6.69 -11.44
N PHE A 459 -12.63 6.50 -10.99
CA PHE A 459 -12.15 6.90 -9.66
C PHE A 459 -10.62 6.84 -9.49
N SER A 460 -9.86 6.96 -10.57
CA SER A 460 -8.40 7.00 -10.48
C SER A 460 -7.91 8.29 -9.82
N THR A 461 -6.88 8.17 -9.00
CA THR A 461 -6.22 9.31 -8.34
C THR A 461 -5.41 10.16 -9.33
N SER A 462 -5.24 9.68 -10.57
CA SER A 462 -4.66 10.45 -11.69
C SER A 462 -5.41 11.74 -12.00
N VAL A 463 -6.65 11.93 -11.52
CA VAL A 463 -7.35 13.22 -11.61
C VAL A 463 -6.59 14.36 -10.94
N ARG A 464 -5.82 14.07 -9.89
CA ARG A 464 -5.03 15.09 -9.19
C ARG A 464 -3.82 15.51 -10.00
N GLU A 465 -3.17 14.56 -10.67
CA GLU A 465 -2.16 14.88 -11.66
C GLU A 465 -2.79 15.69 -12.81
N ALA A 466 -3.96 15.28 -13.33
CA ALA A 466 -4.65 16.00 -14.39
C ALA A 466 -4.94 17.46 -14.04
N VAL A 467 -5.41 17.72 -12.82
CA VAL A 467 -5.56 19.07 -12.27
C VAL A 467 -4.23 19.84 -12.27
N ALA A 468 -3.13 19.19 -11.85
CA ALA A 468 -1.80 19.79 -11.91
C ALA A 468 -1.34 20.11 -13.34
N PHE A 469 -1.79 19.36 -14.34
CA PHE A 469 -1.56 19.65 -15.77
C PHE A 469 -2.57 20.66 -16.36
N GLY A 470 -3.52 21.17 -15.55
CA GLY A 470 -4.58 22.05 -16.03
C GLY A 470 -5.57 21.36 -16.97
N VAL A 471 -5.64 20.03 -16.94
CA VAL A 471 -6.55 19.25 -17.78
C VAL A 471 -7.91 19.12 -17.08
N PRO A 472 -8.99 19.67 -17.65
CA PRO A 472 -10.34 19.48 -17.14
C PRO A 472 -10.62 17.98 -16.96
N SER A 473 -11.11 17.60 -15.78
CA SER A 473 -11.30 16.20 -15.42
C SER A 473 -12.72 15.94 -14.90
N ALA A 474 -13.31 14.84 -15.34
CA ALA A 474 -14.59 14.37 -14.80
C ALA A 474 -14.52 12.93 -14.28
N ILE A 475 -15.24 12.74 -13.18
CA ILE A 475 -15.50 11.45 -12.54
C ILE A 475 -16.76 10.84 -13.18
N CYS A 476 -16.66 9.63 -13.72
CA CYS A 476 -17.74 9.00 -14.47
C CYS A 476 -18.35 7.74 -13.83
N HIS A 477 -18.10 7.54 -12.53
CA HIS A 477 -18.65 6.39 -11.79
C HIS A 477 -19.09 6.79 -10.39
N PRO A 478 -20.20 6.25 -9.86
CA PRO A 478 -20.71 6.59 -8.52
C PRO A 478 -19.70 6.39 -7.39
N ALA A 479 -18.89 5.32 -7.45
CA ALA A 479 -17.82 5.11 -6.47
C ALA A 479 -16.81 6.27 -6.43
N GLY A 480 -16.46 6.83 -7.59
CA GLY A 480 -15.59 8.01 -7.64
C GLY A 480 -16.26 9.26 -7.10
N LYS A 481 -17.57 9.42 -7.33
CA LYS A 481 -18.34 10.54 -6.76
C LYS A 481 -18.17 10.61 -5.25
N LEU A 482 -18.17 9.45 -4.59
CA LEU A 482 -17.98 9.34 -3.14
C LEU A 482 -16.53 9.63 -2.74
N LEU A 483 -15.55 9.12 -3.50
CA LEU A 483 -14.13 9.29 -3.18
C LEU A 483 -13.63 10.74 -3.39
N PHE A 484 -14.23 11.46 -4.33
CA PHE A 484 -13.83 12.80 -4.75
C PHE A 484 -14.94 13.84 -4.51
N PHE A 485 -15.84 13.60 -3.56
CA PHE A 485 -17.03 14.44 -3.38
C PHE A 485 -16.68 15.91 -3.09
N GLU A 486 -15.63 16.17 -2.30
CA GLU A 486 -15.22 17.53 -1.95
C GLU A 486 -14.55 18.23 -3.14
N GLU A 487 -13.73 17.51 -3.91
CA GLU A 487 -13.19 18.03 -5.17
C GLU A 487 -14.31 18.31 -6.21
N ILE A 488 -15.40 17.54 -6.20
CA ILE A 488 -16.57 17.79 -7.06
C ILE A 488 -17.39 19.00 -6.55
N GLU A 489 -17.67 19.07 -5.25
CA GLU A 489 -18.46 20.16 -4.63
C GLU A 489 -17.75 21.52 -4.76
N THR A 490 -16.41 21.54 -4.73
CA THR A 490 -15.60 22.75 -4.93
C THR A 490 -15.42 23.13 -6.41
N GLY A 491 -15.90 22.30 -7.34
CA GLY A 491 -15.76 22.52 -8.78
C GLY A 491 -14.37 22.24 -9.33
N LEU A 492 -13.49 21.59 -8.54
CA LEU A 492 -12.18 21.16 -9.00
C LEU A 492 -12.28 20.01 -10.01
N LEU A 493 -13.26 19.13 -9.82
CA LEU A 493 -13.62 18.05 -10.72
C LEU A 493 -15.09 18.13 -11.10
N GLU A 494 -15.44 17.63 -12.28
CA GLU A 494 -16.84 17.44 -12.67
C GLU A 494 -17.31 16.00 -12.39
N TYR A 495 -18.61 15.80 -12.26
CA TYR A 495 -19.22 14.47 -12.22
C TYR A 495 -20.11 14.26 -13.46
N SER A 496 -19.83 13.22 -14.23
CA SER A 496 -20.51 12.94 -15.51
C SER A 496 -20.78 11.44 -15.64
N GLU A 497 -21.92 10.97 -15.14
CA GLU A 497 -22.22 9.54 -15.04
C GLU A 497 -22.91 8.93 -16.27
N ASP A 498 -23.69 9.73 -17.00
CA ASP A 498 -24.41 9.29 -18.19
C ASP A 498 -23.71 9.72 -19.49
N THR A 499 -24.04 9.03 -20.59
CA THR A 499 -23.43 9.29 -21.91
C THR A 499 -23.50 10.75 -22.33
N GLN A 500 -24.64 11.42 -22.14
CA GLN A 500 -24.81 12.79 -22.61
C GLN A 500 -23.99 13.75 -21.77
N SER A 501 -24.01 13.60 -20.44
CA SER A 501 -23.17 14.42 -19.56
C SER A 501 -21.67 14.29 -19.87
N ILE A 502 -21.20 13.07 -20.21
CA ILE A 502 -19.82 12.83 -20.65
C ILE A 502 -19.53 13.58 -21.95
N ILE A 503 -20.43 13.49 -22.94
CA ILE A 503 -20.29 14.20 -24.22
C ILE A 503 -20.25 15.71 -23.99
N ASP A 504 -21.16 16.26 -23.19
CA ASP A 504 -21.23 17.69 -22.93
C ASP A 504 -19.97 18.19 -22.20
N PHE A 505 -19.47 17.44 -21.22
CA PHE A 505 -18.21 17.71 -20.55
C PHE A 505 -17.02 17.76 -21.52
N VAL A 506 -16.83 16.73 -22.35
CA VAL A 506 -15.69 16.71 -23.27
C VAL A 506 -15.80 17.82 -24.31
N ARG A 507 -17.00 18.07 -24.85
CA ARG A 507 -17.21 19.14 -25.85
C ARG A 507 -16.89 20.51 -25.29
N ARG A 508 -17.34 20.81 -24.07
CA ARG A 508 -17.02 22.08 -23.38
C ARG A 508 -15.53 22.20 -23.09
N SER A 509 -14.91 21.14 -22.60
CA SER A 509 -13.47 21.12 -22.29
C SER A 509 -12.62 21.40 -23.53
N LEU A 510 -12.99 20.81 -24.67
CA LEU A 510 -12.31 21.02 -25.96
C LEU A 510 -12.62 22.37 -26.63
N ALA A 511 -13.66 23.09 -26.20
CA ALA A 511 -13.97 24.43 -26.70
C ALA A 511 -13.16 25.52 -25.97
N SER A 512 -12.60 25.21 -24.80
CA SER A 512 -11.70 26.12 -24.09
C SER A 512 -10.40 26.31 -24.87
N THR A 513 -10.07 27.56 -25.17
CA THR A 513 -8.78 27.93 -25.78
C THR A 513 -7.66 28.05 -24.77
N GLU A 514 -7.97 28.07 -23.47
CA GLU A 514 -6.99 28.11 -22.39
C GLU A 514 -6.45 26.71 -22.12
N ILE A 515 -5.45 26.30 -22.90
CA ILE A 515 -4.54 25.25 -22.47
C ILE A 515 -3.46 25.95 -21.64
N THR A 516 -3.53 25.84 -20.32
CA THR A 516 -2.44 26.30 -19.46
C THR A 516 -1.21 25.45 -19.75
N SER A 517 -0.20 26.04 -20.41
CA SER A 517 1.01 25.33 -20.85
C SER A 517 2.01 25.03 -19.72
N GLY A 518 1.57 25.11 -18.45
CA GLY A 518 2.40 24.95 -17.27
C GLY A 518 1.73 24.14 -16.17
N LEU A 519 2.55 23.56 -15.30
CA LEU A 519 2.08 22.84 -14.12
C LEU A 519 1.49 23.81 -13.09
N ARG A 520 0.27 23.52 -12.65
CA ARG A 520 -0.39 24.14 -11.50
C ARG A 520 0.24 23.65 -10.20
N ARG A 521 1.22 24.41 -9.71
CA ARG A 521 1.98 24.08 -8.49
C ARG A 521 1.15 24.15 -7.21
N ASP A 522 0.05 24.90 -7.24
CA ASP A 522 -0.96 24.90 -6.18
C ASP A 522 -1.65 23.54 -6.01
N ALA A 523 -1.71 22.73 -7.08
CA ALA A 523 -2.30 21.40 -7.04
C ALA A 523 -1.28 20.31 -6.66
N ILE A 524 -0.08 20.35 -7.25
CA ILE A 524 1.02 19.43 -6.94
C ILE A 524 2.32 20.21 -6.80
N GLU A 525 2.95 20.08 -5.63
CA GLU A 525 4.28 20.62 -5.39
C GLU A 525 5.35 19.79 -6.15
N THR A 526 6.32 20.49 -6.71
CA THR A 526 7.41 19.93 -7.53
C THR A 526 8.77 20.56 -7.25
N ALA A 527 8.83 21.60 -6.39
CA ALA A 527 10.06 22.24 -5.99
C ALA A 527 10.94 21.29 -5.17
N ASP A 528 12.25 21.39 -5.35
CA ASP A 528 13.21 20.59 -4.59
C ASP A 528 13.24 20.97 -3.10
N ALA A 529 12.92 22.23 -2.77
CA ALA A 529 12.83 22.70 -1.38
C ALA A 529 11.79 21.93 -0.54
N ALA A 530 10.75 21.37 -1.17
CA ALA A 530 9.75 20.56 -0.47
C ALA A 530 10.36 19.27 0.14
N LEU A 531 11.50 18.80 -0.40
CA LEU A 531 12.23 17.67 0.17
C LEU A 531 12.95 18.05 1.47
N ASP A 532 13.43 19.30 1.59
CA ASP A 532 14.06 19.79 2.81
C ASP A 532 13.05 19.82 3.96
N ASP A 533 11.79 20.16 3.69
CA ASP A 533 10.70 20.14 4.68
C ASP A 533 10.42 18.72 5.18
N ILE A 534 10.38 17.74 4.28
CA ILE A 534 10.23 16.32 4.64
C ILE A 534 11.37 15.85 5.54
N LEU A 535 12.61 16.20 5.18
CA LEU A 535 13.79 15.79 5.94
C LEU A 535 13.88 16.51 7.29
N THR A 536 13.42 17.76 7.36
CA THR A 536 13.34 18.52 8.61
C THR A 536 12.33 17.88 9.55
N ALA A 537 11.11 17.63 9.10
CA ALA A 537 10.09 16.94 9.89
C ALA A 537 10.54 15.55 10.35
N ALA A 538 11.19 14.77 9.48
CA ALA A 538 11.69 13.44 9.83
C ALA A 538 12.79 13.50 10.91
N LYS A 539 13.67 14.50 10.86
CA LYS A 539 14.69 14.73 11.90
C LYS A 539 14.06 15.17 13.23
N GLU A 540 13.09 16.08 13.19
CA GLU A 540 12.37 16.52 14.40
C GLU A 540 11.72 15.33 15.10
N VAL A 541 11.04 14.45 14.35
CA VAL A 541 10.49 13.21 14.92
C VAL A 541 11.59 12.35 15.51
N LYS A 542 12.74 12.19 14.85
CA LYS A 542 13.85 11.39 15.34
C LYS A 542 14.42 11.93 16.66
N GLU A 543 14.50 13.25 16.80
CA GLU A 543 15.07 13.93 17.97
C GLU A 543 14.10 13.96 19.16
N GLN A 544 12.81 14.10 18.89
CA GLN A 544 11.79 14.30 19.92
C GLN A 544 11.11 13.00 20.34
N ALA A 545 10.98 12.03 19.43
CA ALA A 545 10.12 10.89 19.69
C ALA A 545 10.85 9.84 20.53
N SER A 546 10.28 9.57 21.71
CA SER A 546 10.67 8.42 22.51
C SER A 546 10.45 7.12 21.70
N PRO A 547 11.27 6.08 21.93
CA PRO A 547 11.02 4.78 21.35
C PRO A 547 9.60 4.31 21.73
N LEU A 548 8.76 4.05 20.73
CA LEU A 548 7.46 3.40 20.89
C LEU A 548 7.68 1.89 21.13
N ARG A 549 8.40 1.52 22.19
CA ARG A 549 8.77 0.12 22.43
C ARG A 549 7.50 -0.70 22.65
N SER A 550 7.27 -1.67 21.77
CA SER A 550 6.40 -2.79 22.14
C SER A 550 6.98 -3.52 23.35
N ASN A 551 6.11 -4.15 24.14
CA ASN A 551 6.51 -5.01 25.27
C ASN A 551 7.08 -6.36 24.79
N LEU A 552 7.35 -6.49 23.49
CA LEU A 552 7.87 -7.70 22.91
C LEU A 552 9.36 -7.84 23.20
N PRO A 553 9.83 -9.06 23.52
CA PRO A 553 11.25 -9.31 23.59
C PRO A 553 11.90 -9.02 22.23
N VAL A 554 13.15 -8.55 22.27
CA VAL A 554 14.03 -8.56 21.10
C VAL A 554 14.03 -9.98 20.54
N PRO A 555 13.78 -10.19 19.24
CA PRO A 555 13.86 -11.53 18.68
C PRO A 555 15.22 -12.14 18.99
N ASP A 556 15.25 -13.35 19.55
CA ASP A 556 16.52 -14.05 19.77
C ASP A 556 17.24 -14.20 18.43
N ASP A 557 18.55 -13.96 18.40
CA ASP A 557 19.36 -14.26 17.23
C ASP A 557 19.19 -15.75 16.88
N LEU A 558 19.03 -16.04 15.59
CA LEU A 558 19.05 -17.43 15.16
C LEU A 558 20.44 -18.00 15.50
N PRO A 559 20.53 -19.16 16.16
CA PRO A 559 21.83 -19.79 16.36
C PRO A 559 22.46 -20.03 14.99
N THR A 560 23.75 -19.71 14.86
CA THR A 560 24.47 -19.91 13.61
C THR A 560 24.47 -21.39 13.24
N LEU A 561 24.59 -21.71 11.94
CA LEU A 561 24.77 -23.10 11.49
C LEU A 561 25.89 -23.83 12.27
N GLU A 562 26.95 -23.13 12.65
CA GLU A 562 28.03 -23.68 13.48
C GLU A 562 27.58 -23.97 14.91
N GLN A 563 26.90 -23.03 15.57
CA GLN A 563 26.35 -23.22 16.92
C GLN A 563 25.34 -24.36 16.96
N GLU A 564 24.54 -24.52 15.91
CA GLU A 564 23.62 -25.65 15.82
C GLU A 564 24.30 -26.97 15.53
N THR A 565 25.34 -26.99 14.69
CA THR A 565 26.14 -28.19 14.45
C THR A 565 26.81 -28.63 15.76
N GLU A 566 27.24 -27.67 16.58
CA GLU A 566 27.75 -27.92 17.92
C GLU A 566 26.66 -28.38 18.91
N LEU A 567 25.47 -27.78 18.90
CA LEU A 567 24.33 -28.23 19.71
C LEU A 567 23.86 -29.63 19.30
N GLN A 568 23.85 -29.93 18.00
CA GLN A 568 23.50 -31.25 17.47
C GLN A 568 24.58 -32.28 17.82
N SER A 569 25.87 -31.94 17.74
CA SER A 569 26.96 -32.82 18.14
C SER A 569 26.92 -33.10 19.65
N ARG A 570 26.63 -32.09 20.48
CA ARG A 570 26.40 -32.25 21.93
C ARG A 570 25.15 -33.09 22.25
N SER A 571 24.05 -32.87 21.53
CA SER A 571 22.80 -33.62 21.74
C SER A 571 22.92 -35.09 21.32
N SER A 572 23.65 -35.37 20.22
CA SER A 572 23.90 -36.73 19.72
C SER A 572 24.87 -37.49 20.61
N HIS A 573 25.82 -36.81 21.25
CA HIS A 573 26.62 -37.38 22.34
C HIS A 573 25.76 -37.72 23.58
N SER A 574 24.83 -36.85 23.98
CA SER A 574 23.94 -37.13 25.11
C SER A 574 22.98 -38.30 24.80
N LEU A 575 22.41 -38.35 23.60
CA LEU A 575 21.54 -39.44 23.14
C LEU A 575 22.32 -40.74 22.97
N GLY A 576 23.57 -40.67 22.50
CA GLY A 576 24.49 -41.82 22.43
C GLY A 576 24.82 -42.37 23.82
N SER A 577 25.02 -41.51 24.81
CA SER A 577 25.23 -41.92 26.21
C SER A 577 23.98 -42.59 26.81
N LEU A 578 22.79 -42.06 26.52
CA LEU A 578 21.51 -42.62 26.93
C LEU A 578 21.23 -43.97 26.25
N PHE A 579 21.52 -44.09 24.95
CA PHE A 579 21.39 -45.34 24.20
C PHE A 579 22.36 -46.41 24.71
N ASN A 580 23.60 -46.03 25.03
CA ASN A 580 24.58 -46.94 25.63
C ASN A 580 24.20 -47.35 27.07
N ALA A 581 23.59 -46.45 27.85
CA ALA A 581 23.05 -46.77 29.17
C ALA A 581 21.88 -47.75 29.08
N ILE A 582 20.96 -47.55 28.13
CA ILE A 582 19.84 -48.48 27.86
C ILE A 582 20.38 -49.84 27.38
N LYS A 583 21.35 -49.86 26.46
CA LYS A 583 21.97 -51.08 25.94
C LYS A 583 22.70 -51.88 27.03
N LYS A 584 23.41 -51.21 27.95
CA LYS A 584 24.02 -51.85 29.13
C LYS A 584 22.99 -52.41 30.11
N LYS A 585 21.81 -51.81 30.21
CA LYS A 585 20.73 -52.28 31.10
C LYS A 585 20.00 -53.48 30.52
N VAL A 586 19.77 -53.50 29.20
CA VAL A 586 19.15 -54.62 28.46
C VAL A 586 20.09 -55.82 28.32
N LEU A 587 21.41 -55.63 28.26
CA LEU A 587 22.39 -56.73 28.25
C LEU A 587 22.71 -57.30 29.64
N ARG A 588 22.15 -56.71 30.71
CA ARG A 588 22.28 -57.19 32.10
C ARG A 588 21.00 -57.80 32.66
N SER A 589 19.90 -57.73 31.91
CA SER A 589 18.65 -58.50 32.10
C SER A 589 18.67 -59.68 31.15
#